data_AF-A0A2W1U450-F1
#
_entry.id   AF-A0A2W1U450-F1
#
_cell.length_a   1.000
_cell.length_b   1.000
_cell.length_c   1.000
_cell.angle_alpha   90.00
_cell.angle_beta   90.00
_cell.angle_gamma   90.00
#
_symmetry.space_group_name_H-M   'P 1'
#
loop_
_entity.id
_entity.type
_entity.pdbx_description
1 polymer ?
#
loop_
_entity_poly.entity_id
_entity_poly.type
_entity_poly.pdbx_seq_one_letter_code
_entity_poly.pdbx_strand_id
1 'polypeptide(L)'
;MTSPATDPAGAERWAAAARLADGQSDDGLRRRRTRVFVWVGALVLVSWAVGVVLALVLAPATGSSHASGDGGVQLLVQLLLLLLGLVVGIVGFVWAFRSGHYVTRWRSVSSPLSRAEQRSVRRQIAGKEPIDDEHADIVVAVAVQNRRATLGILPIFGAVMLFAASTAVSTDSLPIKLIELVASFTVVLGLVQLAVQYRRAGRFLSEHALS
;
A
#
# COMPACT_ATOMS: atom_id res chain seq x y z
N MET A 1 -39.26 16.84 -7.54
CA MET A 1 -39.04 15.47 -7.06
C MET A 1 -39.16 14.55 -8.25
N THR A 2 -38.04 14.24 -8.92
CA THR A 2 -37.99 13.37 -10.09
C THR A 2 -37.99 11.90 -9.64
N SER A 3 -38.84 11.10 -10.27
CA SER A 3 -39.02 9.67 -10.01
C SER A 3 -37.68 8.90 -10.18
N PRO A 4 -37.39 7.86 -9.37
CA PRO A 4 -36.14 7.07 -9.42
C PRO A 4 -36.09 6.10 -10.62
N ALA A 5 -36.68 6.49 -11.76
CA ALA A 5 -36.56 5.77 -13.01
C ALA A 5 -35.26 6.21 -13.69
N THR A 6 -34.21 5.41 -13.51
CA THR A 6 -33.02 5.31 -14.39
C THR A 6 -32.42 6.64 -14.82
N ASP A 7 -31.48 7.17 -14.02
CA ASP A 7 -30.53 8.20 -14.49
C ASP A 7 -29.72 7.63 -15.66
N PRO A 8 -29.95 8.05 -16.92
CA PRO A 8 -29.25 7.51 -18.08
C PRO A 8 -27.74 7.75 -17.99
N ALA A 9 -27.32 8.83 -17.33
CA ALA A 9 -25.92 9.10 -17.09
C ALA A 9 -25.30 8.11 -16.08
N GLY A 10 -26.10 7.58 -15.15
CA GLY A 10 -25.69 6.50 -14.24
C GLY A 10 -25.46 5.19 -14.98
N ALA A 11 -26.43 4.79 -15.82
CA ALA A 11 -26.32 3.58 -16.63
C ALA A 11 -25.09 3.61 -17.57
N GLU A 12 -24.80 4.76 -18.20
CA GLU A 12 -23.61 4.93 -19.03
C GLU A 12 -22.29 4.78 -18.24
N ARG A 13 -22.23 5.32 -17.01
CA ARG A 13 -21.06 5.18 -16.12
C ARG A 13 -20.81 3.73 -15.74
N TRP A 14 -21.86 2.99 -15.38
CA TRP A 14 -21.77 1.57 -15.05
C TRP A 14 -21.42 0.71 -16.27
N ALA A 15 -21.97 1.01 -17.44
CA ALA A 15 -21.58 0.35 -18.69
C ALA A 15 -20.11 0.61 -19.05
N ALA A 16 -19.59 1.82 -18.80
CA ALA A 16 -18.17 2.12 -18.96
C ALA A 16 -17.29 1.35 -17.96
N ALA A 17 -17.75 1.20 -16.72
CA ALA A 17 -17.07 0.38 -15.72
C ALA A 17 -17.08 -1.10 -16.10
N ALA A 18 -18.19 -1.63 -16.63
CA ALA A 18 -18.29 -3.00 -17.14
C ALA A 18 -17.27 -3.30 -18.25
N ARG A 19 -17.11 -2.39 -19.22
CA ARG A 19 -16.08 -2.53 -20.28
C ARG A 19 -14.65 -2.60 -19.72
N LEU A 20 -14.38 -1.89 -18.62
CA LEU A 20 -13.09 -1.97 -17.93
C LEU A 20 -12.95 -3.24 -17.07
N ALA A 21 -14.07 -3.79 -16.59
CA ALA A 21 -14.11 -5.04 -15.83
C ALA A 21 -13.83 -6.26 -16.74
N ASP A 22 -14.42 -6.31 -17.94
CA ASP A 22 -14.20 -7.39 -18.93
C ASP A 22 -12.73 -7.54 -19.33
N GLY A 23 -11.98 -6.43 -19.34
CA GLY A 23 -10.55 -6.43 -19.63
C GLY A 23 -9.67 -6.96 -18.49
N GLN A 24 -10.23 -7.30 -17.32
CA GLN A 24 -9.48 -7.84 -16.20
C GLN A 24 -9.64 -9.35 -16.09
N SER A 25 -8.67 -10.09 -16.62
CA SER A 25 -8.49 -11.50 -16.30
C SER A 25 -8.06 -11.67 -14.84
N ASP A 26 -8.71 -12.58 -14.11
CA ASP A 26 -8.16 -13.06 -12.84
C ASP A 26 -6.99 -14.01 -13.14
N ASP A 27 -5.78 -13.49 -13.38
CA ASP A 27 -4.55 -14.25 -13.64
C ASP A 27 -4.12 -15.16 -12.47
N GLY A 28 -5.02 -15.48 -11.54
CA GLY A 28 -4.81 -16.44 -10.47
C GLY A 28 -3.54 -16.07 -9.74
N LEU A 29 -3.52 -14.87 -9.14
CA LEU A 29 -2.40 -14.37 -8.34
C LEU A 29 -1.93 -15.50 -7.41
N ARG A 30 -0.84 -16.19 -7.79
CA ARG A 30 -0.43 -17.44 -7.12
C ARG A 30 -0.29 -17.12 -5.65
N ARG A 31 -1.25 -17.61 -4.84
CA ARG A 31 -1.46 -17.33 -3.40
C ARG A 31 -0.17 -17.35 -2.59
N ARG A 32 0.81 -18.14 -3.04
CA ARG A 32 2.16 -18.30 -2.49
C ARG A 32 3.07 -17.07 -2.66
N ARG A 33 3.10 -16.42 -3.83
CA ARG A 33 3.93 -15.24 -4.09
C ARG A 33 3.47 -14.04 -3.26
N THR A 34 2.17 -13.88 -3.11
CA THR A 34 1.58 -12.80 -2.30
C THR A 34 1.88 -12.92 -0.82
N ARG A 35 1.91 -14.16 -0.29
CA ARG A 35 2.22 -14.42 1.12
C ARG A 35 3.66 -14.00 1.46
N VAL A 36 4.61 -14.30 0.57
CA VAL A 36 6.02 -13.92 0.74
C VAL A 36 6.18 -12.40 0.85
N PHE A 37 5.50 -11.63 -0.01
CA PHE A 37 5.56 -10.17 0.04
C PHE A 37 4.97 -9.59 1.34
N VAL A 38 3.86 -10.15 1.84
CA VAL A 38 3.31 -9.75 3.14
C VAL A 38 4.29 -10.04 4.27
N TRP A 39 4.96 -11.20 4.25
CA TRP A 39 5.97 -11.54 5.23
C TRP A 39 7.22 -10.65 5.15
N VAL A 40 7.67 -10.31 3.94
CA VAL A 40 8.78 -9.38 3.71
C VAL A 40 8.41 -7.97 4.21
N GLY A 41 7.20 -7.49 3.91
CA GLY A 41 6.71 -6.21 4.43
C GLY A 41 6.60 -6.19 5.96
N ALA A 42 6.12 -7.29 6.56
CA ALA A 42 6.08 -7.45 8.01
C ALA A 42 7.48 -7.48 8.62
N LEU A 43 8.43 -8.17 7.99
CA LEU A 43 9.82 -8.22 8.43
C LEU A 43 10.48 -6.84 8.37
N VAL A 44 10.23 -6.06 7.30
CA VAL A 44 10.70 -4.68 7.17
C VAL A 44 10.11 -3.80 8.28
N LEU A 45 8.81 -3.93 8.57
CA LEU A 45 8.15 -3.22 9.67
C LEU A 45 8.75 -3.56 11.04
N VAL A 46 8.98 -4.85 11.31
CA VAL A 46 9.59 -5.31 12.57
C VAL A 46 11.03 -4.80 12.67
N SER A 47 11.80 -4.88 11.59
CA SER A 47 13.18 -4.40 11.54
C SER A 47 13.24 -2.88 11.75
N TRP A 48 12.30 -2.14 11.18
CA TRP A 48 12.15 -0.70 11.41
C TRP A 48 11.78 -0.38 12.87
N ALA A 49 10.80 -1.08 13.45
CA ALA A 49 10.41 -0.86 14.85
C ALA A 49 11.58 -1.13 15.81
N VAL A 50 12.35 -2.19 15.56
CA VAL A 50 13.57 -2.50 16.30
C VAL A 50 14.61 -1.38 16.11
N GLY A 51 14.80 -0.89 14.89
CA GLY A 51 15.71 0.22 14.59
C GLY A 51 15.34 1.52 15.30
N VAL A 52 14.05 1.86 15.37
CA VAL A 52 13.57 3.05 16.11
C VAL A 52 13.79 2.90 17.60
N VAL A 53 13.45 1.74 18.18
CA VAL A 53 13.68 1.47 19.60
C VAL A 53 15.17 1.57 19.92
N LEU A 54 16.03 0.97 19.08
CA LEU A 54 17.48 1.07 19.24
C LEU A 54 17.95 2.53 19.12
N ALA A 55 17.50 3.27 18.11
CA ALA A 55 17.90 4.67 17.92
C ALA A 55 17.46 5.58 19.08
N LEU A 56 16.34 5.29 19.73
CA LEU A 56 15.85 6.05 20.89
C LEU A 56 16.55 5.64 22.19
N VAL A 57 16.89 4.36 22.36
CA VAL A 57 17.57 3.84 23.57
C VAL A 57 19.08 4.09 23.53
N LEU A 58 19.69 4.01 22.36
CA LEU A 58 21.12 4.28 22.14
C LEU A 58 21.41 5.74 21.78
N ALA A 59 20.39 6.61 21.68
CA ALA A 59 20.62 8.05 21.59
C ALA A 59 21.42 8.48 22.83
N PRO A 60 22.63 9.05 22.66
CA PRO A 60 23.48 9.38 23.80
C PRO A 60 22.72 10.31 24.72
N ALA A 61 22.55 9.90 25.98
CA ALA A 61 22.13 10.79 27.04
C ALA A 61 23.15 11.93 27.09
N THR A 62 22.73 13.10 26.59
CA THR A 62 23.32 14.42 26.77
C THR A 62 24.76 14.45 27.32
N GLY A 63 25.72 14.65 26.41
CA GLY A 63 27.02 15.25 26.74
C GLY A 63 28.12 14.26 27.11
N SER A 64 29.01 13.99 26.16
CA SER A 64 30.47 14.06 26.36
C SER A 64 31.23 13.53 25.13
N SER A 65 32.26 14.30 24.77
CA SER A 65 33.47 13.90 24.05
C SER A 65 33.34 13.13 22.74
N HIS A 66 33.58 13.86 21.64
CA HIS A 66 34.56 13.52 20.59
C HIS A 66 35.20 12.12 20.73
N ALA A 67 34.55 11.10 20.19
CA ALA A 67 35.18 9.81 19.90
C ALA A 67 35.25 9.68 18.37
N SER A 68 36.43 9.98 17.83
CA SER A 68 36.81 10.00 16.42
C SER A 68 36.84 8.61 15.74
N GLY A 69 35.98 7.66 16.17
CA GLY A 69 35.90 6.30 15.65
C GLY A 69 34.56 5.89 15.03
N ASP A 70 33.43 6.53 15.41
CA ASP A 70 32.09 6.03 15.06
C ASP A 70 31.49 6.57 13.75
N GLY A 71 32.03 7.68 13.21
CA GLY A 71 31.51 8.28 11.97
C GLY A 71 31.56 7.36 10.76
N GLY A 72 32.57 6.47 10.70
CA GLY A 72 32.70 5.50 9.60
C GLY A 72 31.62 4.41 9.62
N VAL A 73 31.26 3.91 10.81
CA VAL A 73 30.21 2.88 10.98
C VAL A 73 28.84 3.49 10.69
N GLN A 74 28.58 4.70 11.20
CA GLN A 74 27.33 5.42 10.94
C GLN A 74 27.13 5.69 9.44
N LEU A 75 28.18 6.15 8.75
CA LEU A 75 28.16 6.40 7.31
C LEU A 75 27.98 5.10 6.52
N LEU A 76 28.61 4.00 6.93
CA LEU A 76 28.43 2.68 6.32
C LEU A 76 26.98 2.19 6.47
N VAL A 77 26.39 2.28 7.67
CA VAL A 77 24.99 1.90 7.92
C VAL A 77 24.04 2.76 7.10
N GLN A 78 24.27 4.07 7.03
CA GLN A 78 23.50 4.99 6.20
C GLN A 78 23.54 4.58 4.72
N LEU A 79 24.74 4.35 4.17
CA LEU A 79 24.91 3.94 2.77
C LEU A 79 24.21 2.61 2.48
N LEU A 80 24.31 1.65 3.40
CA LEU A 80 23.65 0.34 3.25
C LEU A 80 22.13 0.47 3.24
N LEU A 81 21.55 1.26 4.15
CA LEU A 81 20.11 1.51 4.20
C LEU A 81 19.62 2.24 2.95
N LEU A 82 20.37 3.24 2.48
CA LEU A 82 20.05 4.00 1.28
C LEU A 82 20.11 3.12 0.02
N LEU A 83 21.17 2.32 -0.12
CA LEU A 83 21.35 1.41 -1.25
C LEU A 83 20.29 0.30 -1.23
N LEU A 84 19.97 -0.24 -0.05
CA LEU A 84 18.90 -1.22 0.10
C LEU A 84 17.53 -0.60 -0.24
N GLY A 85 17.26 0.64 0.20
CA GLY A 85 16.04 1.37 -0.13
C GLY A 85 15.90 1.59 -1.64
N LEU A 86 16.99 1.97 -2.30
CA LEU A 86 17.04 2.12 -3.76
C LEU A 86 16.79 0.79 -4.47
N VAL A 87 17.45 -0.29 -4.07
CA VAL A 87 17.27 -1.63 -4.65
C VAL A 87 15.83 -2.11 -4.46
N VAL A 88 15.27 -2.00 -3.26
CA VAL A 88 13.87 -2.37 -2.96
C VAL A 88 12.90 -1.53 -3.80
N GLY A 89 13.16 -0.22 -3.95
CA GLY A 89 12.35 0.67 -4.77
C GLY A 89 12.38 0.30 -6.25
N ILE A 90 13.57 0.13 -6.84
CA ILE A 90 13.73 -0.20 -8.27
C ILE A 90 13.20 -1.60 -8.57
N VAL A 91 13.65 -2.63 -7.84
CA VAL A 91 13.22 -4.01 -8.05
C VAL A 91 11.72 -4.13 -7.81
N GLY A 92 11.21 -3.48 -6.76
CA GLY A 92 9.80 -3.43 -6.43
C GLY A 92 8.95 -2.77 -7.52
N PHE A 93 9.40 -1.63 -8.05
CA PHE A 93 8.74 -0.93 -9.15
C PHE A 93 8.75 -1.76 -10.44
N VAL A 94 9.91 -2.29 -10.84
CA VAL A 94 10.04 -3.13 -12.03
C VAL A 94 9.16 -4.38 -11.92
N TRP A 95 9.12 -4.99 -10.73
CA TRP A 95 8.25 -6.13 -10.45
C TRP A 95 6.77 -5.74 -10.55
N ALA A 96 6.35 -4.64 -9.93
CA ALA A 96 4.97 -4.17 -9.94
C ALA A 96 4.51 -3.82 -11.37
N PHE A 97 5.40 -3.20 -12.16
CA PHE A 97 5.18 -2.88 -13.56
C PHE A 97 5.06 -4.14 -14.42
N ARG A 98 6.04 -5.07 -14.34
CA ARG A 98 6.04 -6.31 -15.12
C ARG A 98 4.90 -7.26 -14.74
N SER A 99 4.49 -7.26 -13.49
CA SER A 99 3.44 -8.15 -12.99
C SER A 99 2.04 -7.57 -13.17
N GLY A 100 1.88 -6.41 -13.82
CA GLY A 100 0.57 -5.76 -14.02
C GLY A 100 -0.10 -5.29 -12.73
N HIS A 101 0.64 -5.23 -11.61
CA HIS A 101 0.10 -4.79 -10.32
C HIS A 101 0.02 -3.26 -10.23
N TYR A 102 0.72 -2.56 -11.14
CA TYR A 102 0.63 -1.12 -11.27
C TYR A 102 -0.62 -0.74 -12.07
N VAL A 103 -1.74 -0.57 -11.36
CA VAL A 103 -2.97 -0.06 -11.94
C VAL A 103 -2.89 1.47 -11.99
N THR A 104 -2.74 2.04 -13.19
CA THR A 104 -2.87 3.49 -13.36
C THR A 104 -4.31 3.92 -13.06
N ARG A 105 -4.48 5.06 -12.39
CA ARG A 105 -5.79 5.58 -11.93
C ARG A 105 -6.85 5.61 -13.05
N TRP A 106 -6.42 5.90 -14.28
CA TRP A 106 -7.25 5.95 -15.49
C TRP A 106 -7.73 4.59 -16.01
N ARG A 107 -7.07 3.49 -15.61
CA ARG A 107 -7.48 2.11 -15.91
C ARG A 107 -8.23 1.46 -14.74
N SER A 108 -8.57 2.21 -13.70
CA SER A 108 -9.37 1.66 -12.61
C SER A 108 -10.81 1.44 -13.06
N VAL A 109 -11.38 0.27 -12.75
CA VAL A 109 -12.78 -0.08 -13.04
C VAL A 109 -13.73 0.94 -12.40
N SER A 110 -13.33 1.50 -11.25
CA SER A 110 -14.07 2.55 -10.56
C SER A 110 -13.93 3.96 -11.15
N SER A 111 -13.04 4.19 -12.13
CA SER A 111 -12.78 5.54 -12.66
C SER A 111 -13.99 6.22 -13.33
N PRO A 112 -14.87 5.51 -14.06
CA PRO A 112 -16.04 6.13 -14.68
C PRO A 112 -17.16 6.43 -13.67
N LEU A 113 -17.12 5.79 -12.49
CA LEU A 113 -18.14 5.93 -11.46
C LEU A 113 -18.07 7.30 -10.76
N SER A 114 -19.22 7.83 -10.36
CA SER A 114 -19.34 9.03 -9.55
C SER A 114 -18.76 8.82 -8.14
N ARG A 115 -18.51 9.90 -7.40
CA ARG A 115 -18.00 9.79 -6.01
C ARG A 115 -18.97 9.04 -5.08
N ALA A 116 -20.27 9.14 -5.32
CA ALA A 116 -21.29 8.44 -4.55
C ALA A 116 -21.26 6.93 -4.86
N GLU A 117 -21.22 6.57 -6.14
CA GLU A 117 -21.10 5.19 -6.62
C GLU A 117 -19.80 4.54 -6.12
N GLN A 118 -18.65 5.21 -6.26
CA GLN A 118 -17.38 4.75 -5.72
C GLN A 118 -17.44 4.50 -4.20
N ARG A 119 -18.17 5.34 -3.46
CA ARG A 119 -18.33 5.19 -2.01
C ARG A 119 -19.22 3.99 -1.68
N SER A 120 -20.31 3.75 -2.44
CA SER A 120 -21.16 2.57 -2.28
C SER A 120 -20.38 1.30 -2.58
N VAL A 121 -19.67 1.22 -3.71
CA VAL A 121 -18.80 0.07 -4.06
C VAL A 121 -17.79 -0.22 -2.93
N ARG A 122 -17.15 0.80 -2.36
CA ARG A 122 -16.23 0.61 -1.22
C ARG A 122 -16.94 0.11 0.05
N ARG A 123 -18.20 0.50 0.28
CA ARG A 123 -19.00 0.01 1.41
C ARG A 123 -19.44 -1.44 1.21
N GLN A 124 -19.84 -1.82 0.00
CA GLN A 124 -20.16 -3.19 -0.38
C GLN A 124 -18.95 -4.12 -0.18
N ILE A 125 -17.77 -3.75 -0.71
CA ILE A 125 -16.52 -4.50 -0.51
C ILE A 125 -16.14 -4.60 0.98
N ALA A 126 -16.48 -3.59 1.77
CA ALA A 126 -16.23 -3.60 3.21
C ALA A 126 -17.27 -4.40 4.02
N GLY A 127 -18.30 -4.96 3.38
CA GLY A 127 -19.41 -5.67 4.03
C GLY A 127 -20.33 -4.74 4.83
N LYS A 128 -20.36 -3.44 4.51
CA LYS A 128 -21.20 -2.43 5.18
C LYS A 128 -22.53 -2.18 4.48
N GLU A 129 -22.68 -2.71 3.28
CA GLU A 129 -23.84 -2.55 2.40
C GLU A 129 -23.99 -3.87 1.63
N PRO A 130 -25.22 -4.35 1.39
CA PRO A 130 -25.43 -5.54 0.56
C PRO A 130 -24.92 -5.29 -0.85
N ILE A 131 -24.51 -6.35 -1.54
CA ILE A 131 -24.13 -6.26 -2.95
C ILE A 131 -25.34 -5.88 -3.77
N ASP A 132 -25.10 -4.99 -4.73
CA ASP A 132 -26.04 -4.73 -5.81
C ASP A 132 -25.90 -5.84 -6.86
N ASP A 133 -26.90 -6.71 -6.95
CA ASP A 133 -26.90 -7.86 -7.86
C ASP A 133 -26.76 -7.45 -9.33
N GLU A 134 -27.25 -6.25 -9.71
CA GLU A 134 -27.14 -5.73 -11.08
C GLU A 134 -25.68 -5.40 -11.46
N HIS A 135 -24.84 -5.10 -10.47
CA HIS A 135 -23.48 -4.62 -10.67
C HIS A 135 -22.42 -5.48 -9.94
N ALA A 136 -22.80 -6.68 -9.50
CA ALA A 136 -21.96 -7.57 -8.71
C ALA A 136 -20.60 -7.84 -9.38
N ASP A 137 -20.58 -8.13 -10.68
CA ASP A 137 -19.35 -8.41 -11.43
C ASP A 137 -18.37 -7.22 -11.41
N ILE A 138 -18.91 -6.00 -11.49
CA ILE A 138 -18.12 -4.76 -11.46
C ILE A 138 -17.53 -4.55 -10.05
N VAL A 139 -18.31 -4.80 -9.00
CA VAL A 139 -17.86 -4.70 -7.60
C VAL A 139 -16.76 -5.74 -7.34
N VAL A 140 -16.91 -6.96 -7.83
CA VAL A 140 -15.89 -8.01 -7.75
C VAL A 140 -14.62 -7.61 -8.50
N ALA A 141 -14.73 -7.11 -9.74
CA ALA A 141 -13.59 -6.64 -10.50
C ALA A 141 -12.84 -5.48 -9.80
N VAL A 142 -13.56 -4.56 -9.15
CA VAL A 142 -12.97 -3.50 -8.31
C VAL A 142 -12.24 -4.10 -7.10
N ALA A 143 -12.80 -5.12 -6.44
CA ALA A 143 -12.16 -5.79 -5.31
C ALA A 143 -10.85 -6.50 -5.72
N VAL A 144 -10.85 -7.20 -6.86
CA VAL A 144 -9.65 -7.82 -7.45
C VAL A 144 -8.58 -6.76 -7.74
N GLN A 145 -8.98 -5.67 -8.39
CA GLN A 145 -8.08 -4.57 -8.75
C GLN A 145 -7.45 -3.90 -7.53
N ASN A 146 -8.25 -3.61 -6.49
CA ASN A 146 -7.77 -3.03 -5.23
C ASN A 146 -6.74 -3.95 -4.55
N ARG A 147 -7.00 -5.26 -4.57
CA ARG A 147 -6.09 -6.26 -4.01
C ARG A 147 -4.76 -6.30 -4.77
N ARG A 148 -4.78 -6.23 -6.10
CA ARG A 148 -3.59 -6.14 -6.96
C ARG A 148 -2.81 -4.85 -6.72
N ALA A 149 -3.50 -3.71 -6.74
CA ALA A 149 -2.89 -2.39 -6.53
C ALA A 149 -2.20 -2.30 -5.16
N THR A 150 -2.81 -2.84 -4.11
CA THR A 150 -2.23 -2.88 -2.76
C THR A 150 -0.88 -3.59 -2.73
N LEU A 151 -0.73 -4.70 -3.47
CA LEU A 151 0.53 -5.42 -3.56
C LEU A 151 1.57 -4.66 -4.38
N GLY A 152 1.15 -3.98 -5.45
CA GLY A 152 2.04 -3.16 -6.27
C GLY A 152 2.67 -1.98 -5.52
N ILE A 153 1.97 -1.44 -4.51
CA ILE A 153 2.44 -0.30 -3.71
C ILE A 153 3.38 -0.74 -2.57
N LEU A 154 3.31 -1.99 -2.11
CA LEU A 154 4.06 -2.46 -0.94
C LEU A 154 5.59 -2.21 -1.01
N PRO A 155 6.28 -2.42 -2.16
CA PRO A 155 7.70 -2.13 -2.26
C PRO A 155 8.04 -0.65 -2.13
N ILE A 156 7.13 0.25 -2.55
CA ILE A 156 7.31 1.71 -2.42
C ILE A 156 7.37 2.08 -0.94
N PHE A 157 6.46 1.53 -0.13
CA PHE A 157 6.49 1.73 1.32
C PHE A 157 7.77 1.18 1.97
N GLY A 158 8.24 0.01 1.52
CA GLY A 158 9.50 -0.55 1.98
C GLY A 158 10.69 0.37 1.69
N ALA A 159 10.76 0.91 0.48
CA ALA A 159 11.79 1.88 0.10
C ALA A 159 11.72 3.16 0.94
N VAL A 160 10.53 3.73 1.12
CA VAL A 160 10.33 4.93 1.95
C VAL A 160 10.78 4.72 3.39
N MET A 161 10.48 3.55 3.98
CA MET A 161 10.95 3.21 5.34
C MET A 161 12.46 3.10 5.44
N LEU A 162 13.12 2.51 4.44
CA LEU A 162 14.58 2.40 4.40
C LEU A 162 15.25 3.76 4.22
N PHE A 163 14.67 4.65 3.42
CA PHE A 163 15.13 6.03 3.31
C PHE A 163 14.95 6.81 4.62
N ALA A 164 13.79 6.72 5.26
CA ALA A 164 13.55 7.35 6.56
C ALA A 164 14.55 6.86 7.63
N ALA A 165 14.81 5.54 7.67
CA ALA A 165 15.83 4.97 8.56
C ALA A 165 17.23 5.51 8.25
N SER A 166 17.61 5.62 6.97
CA SER A 166 18.87 6.22 6.55
C SER A 166 19.00 7.67 7.03
N THR A 167 17.95 8.48 6.85
CA THR A 167 17.95 9.89 7.29
C THR A 167 18.07 10.00 8.81
N ALA A 168 17.33 9.18 9.55
CA ALA A 168 17.35 9.16 11.01
C ALA A 168 18.73 8.79 11.58
N VAL A 169 19.46 7.88 10.92
CA VAL A 169 20.85 7.52 11.29
C VAL A 169 21.82 8.66 10.98
N SER A 170 21.60 9.41 9.91
CA SER A 170 22.52 10.47 9.46
C SER A 170 22.46 11.78 10.26
N THR A 171 21.45 11.95 11.11
CA THR A 171 21.19 13.23 11.79
C THR A 171 21.32 13.09 13.31
N ASP A 172 22.01 14.04 13.94
CA ASP A 172 22.06 14.17 15.41
C ASP A 172 20.99 15.14 15.95
N SER A 173 20.29 15.82 15.06
CA SER A 173 19.25 16.78 15.41
C SER A 173 18.00 16.07 15.93
N LEU A 174 17.74 16.20 17.23
CA LEU A 174 16.54 15.67 17.88
C LEU A 174 15.22 16.13 17.21
N PRO A 175 15.06 17.40 16.79
CA PRO A 175 13.90 17.82 15.99
C PRO A 175 13.71 17.02 14.70
N ILE A 176 14.80 16.73 13.97
CA ILE A 176 14.72 15.95 12.72
C ILE A 176 14.34 14.50 13.03
N LYS A 177 14.91 13.90 14.09
CA LYS A 177 14.53 12.55 14.55
C LYS A 177 13.05 12.46 14.93
N LEU A 178 12.49 13.48 15.57
CA LEU A 178 11.06 13.53 15.91
C LEU A 178 10.17 13.64 14.67
N ILE A 179 10.55 14.46 13.68
CA ILE A 179 9.83 14.55 12.40
C ILE A 179 9.85 13.22 11.67
N GLU A 180 11.02 12.58 11.57
CA GLU A 180 11.18 11.25 10.94
C GLU A 180 10.37 10.17 11.67
N LEU A 181 10.29 10.23 13.00
CA LEU A 181 9.47 9.33 13.80
C LEU A 181 7.97 9.49 13.46
N VAL A 182 7.48 10.73 13.40
CA VAL A 182 6.07 11.02 13.05
C VAL A 182 5.77 10.63 11.60
N ALA A 183 6.66 10.96 10.67
CA ALA A 183 6.55 10.59 9.26
C ALA A 183 6.49 9.07 9.11
N SER A 184 7.36 8.37 9.82
CA SER A 184 7.42 6.92 9.76
C SER A 184 6.20 6.26 10.40
N PHE A 185 5.72 6.78 11.53
CA PHE A 185 4.47 6.33 12.16
C PHE A 185 3.27 6.47 11.20
N THR A 186 3.20 7.58 10.46
CA THR A 186 2.17 7.81 9.43
C THR A 186 2.22 6.75 8.32
N VAL A 187 3.42 6.36 7.89
CA VAL A 187 3.61 5.28 6.92
C VAL A 187 3.13 3.94 7.48
N VAL A 188 3.47 3.61 8.73
CA VAL A 188 3.00 2.37 9.40
C VAL A 188 1.47 2.32 9.44
N LEU A 189 0.82 3.43 9.81
CA LEU A 189 -0.64 3.53 9.77
C LEU A 189 -1.19 3.28 8.37
N GLY A 190 -0.57 3.85 7.33
CA GLY A 190 -0.91 3.60 5.94
C GLY A 190 -0.81 2.11 5.56
N LEU A 191 0.27 1.44 5.97
CA LEU A 191 0.45 0.00 5.75
C LEU A 191 -0.60 -0.85 6.47
N VAL A 192 -0.94 -0.52 7.72
CA VAL A 192 -2.01 -1.20 8.46
C VAL A 192 -3.35 -1.03 7.76
N GLN A 193 -3.67 0.18 7.30
CA GLN A 193 -4.89 0.43 6.54
C GLN A 193 -4.93 -0.36 5.23
N LEU A 194 -3.82 -0.43 4.50
CA LEU A 194 -3.69 -1.24 3.29
C LEU A 194 -3.87 -2.73 3.58
N ALA A 195 -3.27 -3.25 4.66
CA ALA A 195 -3.43 -4.63 5.07
C ALA A 195 -4.89 -4.96 5.44
N VAL A 196 -5.59 -4.05 6.13
CA VAL A 196 -7.01 -4.19 6.43
C VAL A 196 -7.85 -4.19 5.15
N GLN A 197 -7.59 -3.27 4.21
CA GLN A 197 -8.27 -3.23 2.91
C GLN A 197 -8.04 -4.51 2.10
N TYR A 198 -6.80 -4.99 2.06
CA TYR A 198 -6.42 -6.24 1.41
C TYR A 198 -7.17 -7.44 2.00
N ARG A 199 -7.26 -7.52 3.35
CA ARG A 199 -8.01 -8.59 4.04
C ARG A 199 -9.50 -8.51 3.77
N ARG A 200 -10.09 -7.31 3.78
CA ARG A 200 -11.51 -7.10 3.47
C ARG A 200 -11.85 -7.50 2.04
N ALA A 201 -11.07 -7.04 1.06
CA ALA A 201 -11.21 -7.46 -0.33
C ALA A 201 -11.02 -8.98 -0.48
N GLY A 202 -10.05 -9.57 0.22
CA GLY A 202 -9.84 -11.02 0.21
C GLY A 202 -11.03 -11.82 0.76
N ARG A 203 -11.69 -11.33 1.83
CA ARG A 203 -12.90 -11.93 2.40
C ARG A 203 -14.09 -11.79 1.46
N PHE A 204 -14.30 -10.59 0.93
CA PHE A 204 -15.35 -10.31 -0.05
C PHE A 204 -15.26 -11.26 -1.26
N LEU A 205 -14.04 -11.42 -1.80
CA LEU A 205 -13.77 -12.30 -2.94
C LEU A 205 -13.93 -13.80 -2.60
N SER A 206 -13.76 -14.21 -1.35
CA SER A 206 -14.04 -15.62 -0.98
C SER A 206 -15.52 -15.93 -0.87
N GLU A 207 -16.35 -14.91 -0.64
CA GLU A 207 -17.81 -15.04 -0.53
C GLU A 207 -18.50 -14.88 -1.90
N HIS A 208 -17.88 -14.12 -2.83
CA HIS A 208 -18.47 -13.73 -4.12
C HIS A 208 -17.53 -13.99 -5.30
N ALA A 209 -16.78 -15.11 -5.26
CA ALA A 209 -15.87 -15.46 -6.36
C ALA A 209 -16.67 -15.67 -7.66
N LEU A 210 -16.27 -14.98 -8.73
CA LEU A 210 -16.79 -15.21 -10.08
C LEU A 210 -16.55 -16.67 -10.45
N SER A 211 -17.64 -17.39 -10.74
CA SER A 211 -17.62 -18.74 -11.32
C SER A 211 -17.28 -18.69 -12.80
#